data_AF-A0A4Q7M940-F1
#
_entry.id   AF-A0A4Q7M940-F1
#
_cell.length_a   1.000
_cell.length_b   1.000
_cell.length_c   1.000
_cell.angle_alpha   90.00
_cell.angle_beta   90.00
_cell.angle_gamma   90.00
#
_symmetry.space_group_name_H-M   'P 1'
#
loop_
_entity.id
_entity.type
_entity.pdbx_description
1 polymer ?
#
loop_
_entity_poly.entity_id
_entity_poly.type
_entity_poly.pdbx_seq_one_letter_code
_entity_poly.pdbx_strand_id
1 'polypeptide(L)' 'MSEFQVAKRVKQEPTAAVAARVLLSFVLFLGGLVLIGAGASDSGSVPWLWFALGLIAVALSFGLPMRGASRG' A
#
# COMPACT_ATOMS: atom_id res chain seq x y z
N MET A 1 31.77 -26.79 23.86
CA MET A 1 31.82 -25.43 23.26
C MET A 1 30.41 -25.12 22.78
N SER A 2 29.76 -24.11 23.37
CA SER A 2 28.39 -23.70 23.00
C SER A 2 28.45 -23.05 21.62
N GLU A 3 27.73 -23.63 20.67
CA GLU A 3 27.45 -23.06 19.35
C GLU A 3 26.88 -21.65 19.54
N PHE A 4 27.75 -20.64 19.45
CA PHE A 4 27.33 -19.25 19.28
C PHE A 4 26.64 -19.18 17.91
N GLN A 5 25.31 -19.28 17.90
CA GLN A 5 24.52 -18.90 16.74
C GLN A 5 24.63 -17.38 16.57
N VAL A 6 25.69 -16.97 15.87
CA VAL A 6 25.84 -15.62 15.35
C VAL A 6 24.58 -15.32 14.56
N ALA A 7 23.74 -14.41 15.07
CA ALA A 7 22.50 -14.01 14.43
C ALA A 7 22.77 -13.71 12.96
N LYS A 8 22.18 -14.51 12.06
CA LYS A 8 22.25 -14.29 10.61
C LYS A 8 21.85 -12.84 10.37
N ARG A 9 22.73 -12.03 9.76
CA ARG A 9 22.36 -10.68 9.30
C ARG A 9 21.11 -10.83 8.44
N VAL A 10 20.00 -10.25 8.89
CA VAL A 10 18.83 -10.02 8.04
C VAL A 10 19.33 -9.17 6.88
N LYS A 11 19.25 -9.71 5.65
CA LYS A 11 19.69 -9.01 4.45
C LYS A 11 18.81 -7.77 4.35
N GLN A 12 19.40 -6.60 4.59
CA GLN A 12 18.67 -5.33 4.61
C GLN A 12 17.97 -5.19 3.25
N GLU A 13 16.63 -5.16 3.24
CA GLU A 13 15.89 -4.92 2.01
C GLU A 13 16.45 -3.66 1.35
N PRO A 14 16.68 -3.66 0.03
CA PRO A 14 17.21 -2.50 -0.65
C PRO A 14 16.30 -1.30 -0.37
N THR A 15 16.87 -0.24 0.20
CA THR A 15 16.13 0.99 0.61
C THR A 15 15.25 1.53 -0.51
N ALA A 16 15.70 1.40 -1.76
CA ALA A 16 14.93 1.77 -2.94
C ALA A 16 13.61 0.98 -3.09
N ALA A 17 13.60 -0.32 -2.79
CA ALA A 17 12.39 -1.14 -2.87
C ALA A 17 11.38 -0.76 -1.78
N VAL A 18 11.86 -0.46 -0.57
CA VAL A 18 11.01 0.03 0.53
C VAL A 18 10.43 1.40 0.16
N ALA A 19 11.26 2.33 -0.31
CA ALA A 19 10.83 3.66 -0.73
C ALA A 19 9.80 3.60 -1.87
N ALA A 20 9.99 2.72 -2.86
CA ALA A 20 9.04 2.53 -3.94
C ALA A 20 7.67 2.03 -3.44
N ARG A 21 7.65 1.07 -2.49
CA ARG A 21 6.40 0.59 -1.88
C ARG A 21 5.68 1.71 -1.12
N VAL A 22 6.41 2.51 -0.35
CA VAL A 22 5.85 3.64 0.40
C VAL A 22 5.26 4.68 -0.55
N LEU A 23 5.99 5.05 -1.61
CA LEU A 23 5.53 6.03 -2.59
C LEU A 23 4.26 5.54 -3.31
N LEU A 24 4.26 4.27 -3.74
CA LEU A 24 3.10 3.64 -4.38
C LEU A 24 1.87 3.66 -3.46
N SER A 25 2.03 3.27 -2.20
CA SER A 25 0.95 3.34 -1.21
C SER A 25 0.42 4.75 -1.00
N PHE A 26 1.32 5.72 -0.90
CA PHE A 26 0.93 7.10 -0.69
C PHE A 26 0.07 7.62 -1.85
N VAL A 27 0.46 7.33 -3.09
CA VAL A 27 -0.30 7.69 -4.29
C VAL A 27 -1.66 6.99 -4.32
N LEU A 28 -1.71 5.68 -4.04
CA LEU A 28 -2.97 4.92 -3.96
C LEU A 28 -3.92 5.45 -2.89
N PHE A 29 -3.38 5.84 -1.73
CA PHE A 29 -4.16 6.40 -0.64
C PHE A 29 -4.77 7.76 -1.02
N LEU A 30 -3.95 8.68 -1.54
CA LEU A 30 -4.44 9.99 -1.98
C LEU A 30 -5.43 9.88 -3.13
N GLY A 31 -5.14 9.04 -4.14
CA GLY A 31 -6.05 8.79 -5.25
C GLY A 31 -7.39 8.22 -4.76
N GLY A 32 -7.36 7.30 -3.80
CA GLY A 32 -8.56 6.73 -3.19
C GLY A 32 -9.40 7.76 -2.43
N LEU A 33 -8.76 8.65 -1.65
CA LEU A 33 -9.46 9.74 -0.96
C LEU A 33 -10.13 10.72 -1.93
N VAL A 34 -9.45 11.07 -3.03
CA VAL A 34 -10.02 11.94 -4.07
C VAL A 34 -11.23 11.27 -4.72
N LEU A 35 -11.15 9.98 -5.03
CA LEU A 35 -12.27 9.23 -5.61
C LEU A 35 -13.47 9.10 -4.66
N ILE A 36 -13.23 8.88 -3.37
CA ILE A 36 -14.27 8.88 -2.34
C ILE A 36 -14.94 10.24 -2.28
N GLY A 37 -14.16 11.32 -2.25
CA GLY A 37 -14.69 12.69 -2.24
C GLY A 37 -15.51 13.01 -3.48
N ALA A 38 -15.04 12.60 -4.66
CA ALA A 38 -15.77 12.75 -5.93
C ALA A 38 -17.08 11.95 -5.91
N GLY A 39 -17.05 10.67 -5.53
CA GLY A 39 -18.24 9.83 -5.46
C GLY A 39 -19.25 10.26 -4.40
N ALA A 40 -18.80 10.90 -3.31
CA ALA A 40 -19.68 11.44 -2.27
C ALA A 40 -20.30 12.80 -2.65
N SER A 41 -19.67 13.55 -3.57
CA SER A 41 -20.13 14.89 -3.98
C SER A 41 -20.89 14.90 -5.31
N ASP A 42 -20.77 13.84 -6.11
CA ASP A 42 -21.40 13.75 -7.43
C ASP A 42 -22.88 13.35 -7.33
N SER A 43 -23.76 14.11 -7.98
CA SER A 43 -25.18 13.80 -8.16
C SER A 43 -25.47 13.11 -9.50
N GLY A 44 -24.41 12.75 -10.24
CA GLY A 44 -24.47 12.02 -11.50
C GLY A 44 -25.05 10.60 -11.37
N SER A 45 -25.09 9.87 -12.48
CA SER A 45 -25.80 8.59 -12.57
C SER A 45 -25.11 7.42 -11.86
N VAL A 46 -23.80 7.50 -11.56
CA VAL A 46 -23.07 6.40 -10.91
C VAL A 46 -22.10 6.84 -9.79
N PRO A 47 -22.53 7.62 -8.78
CA PRO A 47 -21.62 8.17 -7.76
C PRO A 47 -21.06 7.08 -6.83
N TRP A 48 -21.85 6.03 -6.62
CA TRP A 48 -21.48 4.88 -5.79
C TRP A 48 -20.27 4.11 -6.34
N LEU A 49 -20.08 4.10 -7.67
CA LEU A 49 -18.98 3.38 -8.31
C LEU A 49 -17.63 4.05 -8.01
N TRP A 50 -17.59 5.38 -8.11
CA TRP A 50 -16.41 6.17 -7.74
C TRP A 50 -16.05 6.04 -6.27
N PHE A 51 -17.07 6.05 -5.40
CA PHE A 51 -16.90 5.82 -3.97
C PHE A 51 -16.31 4.43 -3.68
N ALA A 52 -16.88 3.37 -4.25
CA ALA A 52 -16.41 1.99 -4.08
C ALA A 52 -14.97 1.81 -4.59
N LEU A 53 -14.66 2.40 -5.74
CA LEU A 53 -13.34 2.31 -6.37
C LEU A 53 -12.28 3.07 -5.54
N GLY A 54 -12.67 4.20 -4.93
CA GLY A 54 -11.82 4.90 -3.97
C GLY A 54 -11.57 4.10 -2.69
N LEU A 55 -12.59 3.42 -2.17
CA LEU A 55 -12.46 2.56 -0.98
C LEU A 55 -11.53 1.37 -1.23
N ILE A 56 -11.63 0.75 -2.42
CA ILE A 56 -10.73 -0.30 -2.88
C ILE A 56 -9.29 0.23 -3.00
N ALA A 57 -9.08 1.41 -3.59
CA ALA A 57 -7.76 2.02 -3.72
C ALA A 57 -7.12 2.31 -2.35
N VAL A 58 -7.90 2.79 -1.38
CA VAL A 58 -7.44 2.96 0.01
C VAL A 58 -7.09 1.62 0.64
N ALA A 59 -7.90 0.57 0.48
CA ALA A 59 -7.58 -0.75 1.04
C ALA A 59 -6.29 -1.34 0.44
N LEU A 60 -6.09 -1.17 -0.87
CA LEU A 60 -4.88 -1.62 -1.58
C LEU A 60 -3.62 -0.90 -1.15
N SER A 61 -3.71 0.37 -0.71
CA SER A 61 -2.55 1.12 -0.22
C SER A 61 -1.90 0.46 1.00
N PHE A 62 -2.69 -0.23 1.82
CA PHE A 62 -2.20 -0.97 3.00
C PHE A 62 -1.84 -2.43 2.66
N GLY A 63 -2.54 -3.06 1.71
CA GLY A 63 -2.31 -4.47 1.35
C GLY A 63 -1.13 -4.72 0.40
N LEU A 64 -0.87 -3.82 -0.56
CA LEU A 64 0.17 -4.01 -1.57
C LEU A 64 1.61 -3.96 -1.03
N PRO A 65 1.99 -3.07 -0.09
CA PRO A 65 3.35 -3.02 0.47
C PRO A 65 3.78 -4.31 1.15
N MET A 66 2.82 -5.03 1.73
CA MET A 66 3.08 -6.25 2.49
C MET A 66 3.43 -7.43 1.58
N ARG A 67 3.07 -7.39 0.29
CA ARG A 67 3.32 -8.49 -0.65
C ARG A 67 4.80 -8.66 -1.03
N GLY A 68 5.60 -7.62 -0.87
CA GLY A 68 7.04 -7.67 -1.13
C GLY A 68 7.88 -8.16 0.06
N ALA A 69 7.35 -8.09 1.29
CA ALA A 69 8.05 -8.55 2.49
C ALA A 69 8.19 -10.09 2.57
N SER A 70 7.37 -10.83 1.82
CA SER A 70 7.37 -12.31 1.80
C SER A 70 8.48 -12.93 0.93
N ARG A 71 9.29 -12.12 0.22
CA ARG A 71 10.33 -12.60 -0.71
C ARG A 71 11.76 -12.21 -0.30
N GLY A 72 11.95 -11.64 0.89
CA GLY A 72 13.24 -11.21 1.43
C GLY A 72 13.92 -12.26 2.29
#